data_AF-A0A931RPU5-F1
#
_entry.id   AF-A0A931RPU5-F1
#
_cell.length_a   1.000
_cell.length_b   1.000
_cell.length_c   1.000
_cell.angle_alpha   90.00
_cell.angle_beta   90.00
_cell.angle_gamma   90.00
#
_symmetry.space_group_name_H-M   'P 1'
#
loop_
_entity.id
_entity.type
_entity.pdbx_description
1 polymer ?
#
loop_
_entity_poly.entity_id
_entity_poly.type
_entity_poly.pdbx_seq_one_letter_code
_entity_poly.pdbx_strand_id
1 'polypeptide(L)'
;MTFPSNKRAERLFASIKPDAGNPYVFSAHRIAAPKASRGLRRIASELDMVREQHQTLFEYDEAIQEIFGGDFEEYFKVIENPELLGARASAPTFPELAEMLSEPDDAEGEGDALPFESDALYLQAANWAEGLHELGHALYDHRGVRDPDVFRVTINSLLVSSKIAYALDIDEEELVREDAEVFRAEMEVSMRAYTLAAIFLQRVRESLKRLVRKRVAPAREWARSLGTTDALAAEITSRILGLSRKLHHSAD
;
A
#
# COMPACT_ATOMS: atom_id res chain seq x y z
N MET A 1 -2.99 33.66 -9.68
CA MET A 1 -3.10 32.58 -8.70
C MET A 1 -2.70 31.31 -9.41
N THR A 2 -1.48 30.85 -9.18
CA THR A 2 -0.92 29.61 -9.74
C THR A 2 -1.38 28.46 -8.85
N PHE A 3 -2.03 27.45 -9.44
CA PHE A 3 -2.38 26.22 -8.72
C PHE A 3 -1.10 25.46 -8.37
N PRO A 4 -1.00 24.82 -7.20
CA PRO A 4 0.11 23.94 -6.88
C PRO A 4 0.19 22.82 -7.92
N SER A 5 1.40 22.54 -8.41
CA SER A 5 1.60 21.66 -9.57
C SER A 5 1.14 20.22 -9.27
N ASN A 6 0.40 19.63 -10.21
CA ASN A 6 -0.11 18.25 -10.16
C ASN A 6 0.96 17.15 -10.27
N LYS A 7 2.24 17.54 -10.20
CA LYS A 7 3.43 16.67 -10.25
C LYS A 7 3.39 15.50 -9.26
N ARG A 8 2.62 15.62 -8.18
CA ARG A 8 2.48 14.58 -7.15
C ARG A 8 1.61 13.41 -7.60
N ALA A 9 0.46 13.70 -8.21
CA ALA A 9 -0.40 12.68 -8.81
C ALA A 9 0.27 12.09 -10.06
N GLU A 10 0.93 12.93 -10.87
CA GLU A 10 1.64 12.52 -12.08
C GLU A 10 2.82 11.59 -11.77
N ARG A 11 3.65 11.89 -10.75
CA ARG A 11 4.70 10.96 -10.26
C ARG A 11 4.13 9.63 -9.79
N LEU A 12 3.01 9.67 -9.05
CA LEU A 12 2.35 8.47 -8.53
C LEU A 12 1.78 7.59 -9.65
N PHE A 13 1.19 8.18 -10.70
CA PHE A 13 0.68 7.41 -11.84
C PHE A 13 1.79 6.91 -12.77
N ALA A 14 2.86 7.69 -12.94
CA ALA A 14 4.03 7.31 -13.75
C ALA A 14 4.86 6.18 -13.10
N SER A 15 4.87 6.08 -11.77
CA SER A 15 5.53 4.99 -11.05
C SER A 15 4.73 3.69 -11.04
N ILE A 16 3.44 3.70 -11.40
CA ILE A 16 2.61 2.50 -11.57
C ILE A 16 2.84 1.91 -12.97
N LYS A 17 4.09 1.51 -13.27
CA LYS A 17 4.37 0.63 -14.42
C LYS A 17 3.93 -0.80 -14.09
N PRO A 18 3.30 -1.54 -15.03
CA PRO A 18 2.90 -2.94 -14.84
C PRO A 18 4.11 -3.89 -14.92
N ASP A 19 5.14 -3.62 -14.13
CA ASP A 19 6.35 -4.44 -14.03
C ASP A 19 6.26 -5.36 -12.80
N ALA A 20 6.83 -6.56 -12.91
CA ALA A 20 6.81 -7.59 -11.87
C ALA A 20 7.58 -7.18 -10.60
N GLY A 21 8.41 -6.13 -10.67
CA GLY A 21 9.13 -5.53 -9.54
C GLY A 21 8.40 -4.39 -8.84
N ASN A 22 7.23 -3.96 -9.32
CA ASN A 22 6.56 -2.77 -8.77
C ASN A 22 5.69 -3.10 -7.54
N PRO A 23 6.00 -2.56 -6.34
CA PRO A 23 5.21 -2.81 -5.12
C PRO A 23 3.79 -2.21 -5.17
N TYR A 24 3.48 -1.35 -6.14
CA TYR A 24 2.15 -0.80 -6.40
C TYR A 24 1.32 -1.65 -7.37
N VAL A 25 1.92 -2.62 -8.07
CA VAL A 25 1.21 -3.53 -8.99
C VAL A 25 0.43 -4.61 -8.24
N PHE A 26 0.68 -4.81 -6.94
CA PHE A 26 -0.10 -5.75 -6.13
C PHE A 26 -1.56 -5.33 -5.96
N SER A 27 -1.89 -4.03 -6.00
CA SER A 27 -3.28 -3.56 -5.96
C SER A 27 -3.97 -3.64 -7.33
N ALA A 28 -3.23 -3.53 -8.44
CA ALA A 28 -3.79 -3.51 -9.80
C ALA A 28 -3.78 -4.87 -10.53
N HIS A 29 -2.88 -5.81 -10.20
CA HIS A 29 -2.68 -7.04 -11.00
C HIS A 29 -2.92 -8.38 -10.29
N ARG A 30 -3.67 -8.39 -9.17
CA ARG A 30 -4.23 -9.65 -8.62
C ARG A 30 -5.73 -9.62 -8.30
N ILE A 31 -6.52 -9.00 -9.18
CA ILE A 31 -7.89 -9.46 -9.52
C ILE A 31 -7.89 -10.23 -10.86
N ALA A 32 -6.78 -10.26 -11.59
CA ALA A 32 -6.57 -11.19 -12.70
C ALA A 32 -6.11 -12.55 -12.16
N ALA A 33 -6.98 -13.23 -11.42
CA ALA A 33 -6.87 -14.67 -11.28
C ALA A 33 -6.83 -15.30 -12.68
N PRO A 34 -6.05 -16.37 -12.93
CA PRO A 34 -6.17 -17.11 -14.17
C PRO A 34 -7.65 -17.42 -14.38
N LYS A 35 -8.13 -17.23 -15.63
CA LYS A 35 -9.50 -17.58 -16.09
C LYS A 35 -9.74 -19.10 -16.02
N ALA A 36 -9.40 -19.73 -14.90
CA ALA A 36 -9.83 -21.06 -14.54
C ALA A 36 -11.21 -20.89 -13.89
N SER A 37 -12.22 -21.18 -14.71
CA SER A 37 -13.60 -21.44 -14.34
C SER A 37 -13.71 -22.24 -13.03
N ARG A 38 -13.79 -21.55 -11.90
CA ARG A 38 -14.41 -22.06 -10.68
C ARG A 38 -15.24 -20.92 -10.14
N GLY A 39 -16.54 -21.17 -9.99
CA GLY A 39 -17.44 -20.28 -9.28
C GLY A 39 -16.93 -20.09 -7.85
N LEU A 40 -16.02 -19.14 -7.68
CA LEU A 40 -15.58 -18.63 -6.39
C LEU A 40 -16.75 -17.83 -5.85
N ARG A 41 -17.62 -18.49 -5.08
CA ARG A 41 -18.38 -17.77 -4.07
C ARG A 41 -17.35 -17.12 -3.17
N ARG A 42 -17.04 -15.84 -3.39
CA ARG A 42 -16.40 -15.00 -2.38
C ARG A 42 -17.17 -15.25 -1.09
N ILE A 43 -16.48 -15.73 -0.06
CA ILE A 43 -17.12 -15.90 1.24
C ILE A 43 -17.47 -14.48 1.69
N ALA A 44 -18.68 -14.23 2.19
CA ALA A 44 -19.11 -12.89 2.62
C ALA A 44 -18.07 -12.20 3.52
N SER A 45 -17.38 -13.00 4.35
CA SER A 45 -16.27 -12.53 5.19
C SER A 45 -15.07 -11.97 4.42
N GLU A 46 -14.76 -12.47 3.21
CA GLU A 46 -13.68 -11.93 2.37
C GLU A 46 -14.01 -10.51 1.89
N LEU A 47 -15.24 -10.30 1.43
CA LEU A 47 -15.70 -8.99 0.99
C LEU A 47 -15.71 -7.98 2.15
N ASP A 48 -16.18 -8.40 3.32
CA ASP A 48 -16.14 -7.56 4.53
C ASP A 48 -14.70 -7.16 4.92
N MET A 49 -13.73 -8.06 4.74
CA MET A 49 -12.31 -7.78 5.03
C MET A 49 -11.69 -6.82 4.01
N VAL A 50 -11.99 -6.99 2.72
CA VAL A 50 -11.55 -6.06 1.66
C VAL A 50 -12.14 -4.67 1.91
N ARG A 51 -13.42 -4.62 2.29
CA ARG A 51 -14.10 -3.38 2.67
C ARG A 51 -13.47 -2.70 3.87
N GLU A 52 -13.15 -3.43 4.93
CA GLU A 52 -12.41 -2.92 6.11
C GLU A 52 -11.05 -2.32 5.72
N GLN A 53 -10.32 -2.96 4.80
CA GLN A 53 -9.04 -2.45 4.29
C GLN A 53 -9.22 -1.14 3.52
N HIS A 54 -10.17 -1.11 2.59
CA HIS A 54 -10.46 0.08 1.79
C HIS A 54 -10.98 1.23 2.63
N GLN A 55 -11.79 0.96 3.65
CA GLN A 55 -12.22 1.98 4.59
C GLN A 55 -11.03 2.60 5.32
N THR A 56 -10.08 1.78 5.73
CA THR A 56 -8.86 2.27 6.41
C THR A 56 -8.00 3.12 5.47
N LEU A 57 -7.89 2.74 4.19
CA LEU A 57 -7.18 3.55 3.20
C LEU A 57 -7.90 4.89 2.99
N PHE A 58 -9.22 4.85 2.83
CA PHE A 58 -10.07 6.03 2.66
C PHE A 58 -9.94 7.00 3.84
N GLU A 59 -9.96 6.50 5.08
CA GLU A 59 -9.84 7.32 6.29
C GLU A 59 -8.50 8.06 6.42
N TYR A 60 -7.45 7.60 5.75
CA TYR A 60 -6.09 8.15 5.85
C TYR A 60 -5.61 8.88 4.60
N ASP A 61 -6.43 8.92 3.55
CA ASP A 61 -6.13 9.59 2.29
C ASP A 61 -7.08 10.78 2.09
N GLU A 62 -6.62 11.97 2.49
CA GLU A 62 -7.39 13.22 2.38
C GLU A 62 -7.76 13.56 0.93
N ALA A 63 -6.91 13.21 -0.05
CA ALA A 63 -7.21 13.48 -1.45
C ALA A 63 -8.36 12.58 -1.92
N ILE A 64 -8.35 11.31 -1.54
CA ILE A 64 -9.48 10.40 -1.82
C ILE A 64 -10.75 10.90 -1.10
N GLN A 65 -10.65 11.32 0.17
CA GLN A 65 -11.80 11.88 0.88
C GLN A 65 -12.37 13.12 0.18
N GLU A 66 -11.51 14.00 -0.31
CA GLU A 66 -11.92 15.20 -1.04
C GLU A 66 -12.62 14.84 -2.36
N ILE A 67 -12.03 13.93 -3.14
CA ILE A 67 -12.59 13.46 -4.43
C ILE A 67 -14.00 12.88 -4.26
N PHE A 68 -14.20 12.10 -3.20
CA PHE A 68 -15.48 11.44 -2.93
C PHE A 68 -16.35 12.17 -1.90
N GLY A 69 -16.00 13.40 -1.52
CA GLY A 69 -16.76 14.21 -0.54
C GLY A 69 -16.97 13.52 0.82
N GLY A 70 -16.05 12.65 1.23
CA GLY A 70 -16.16 11.82 2.43
C GLY A 70 -17.10 10.61 2.30
N ASP A 71 -17.65 10.32 1.12
CA ASP A 71 -18.52 9.16 0.88
C ASP A 71 -17.71 7.89 0.57
N PHE A 72 -17.45 7.11 1.63
CA PHE A 72 -16.79 5.80 1.50
C PHE A 72 -17.57 4.81 0.61
N GLU A 73 -18.91 4.85 0.60
CA GLU A 73 -19.69 3.91 -0.22
C GLU A 73 -19.51 4.20 -1.71
N GLU A 74 -19.42 5.48 -2.07
CA GLU A 74 -19.15 5.89 -3.45
C GLU A 74 -17.75 5.45 -3.89
N TYR A 75 -16.74 5.71 -3.07
CA TYR A 75 -15.37 5.24 -3.29
C TYR A 75 -15.30 3.72 -3.45
N PHE A 76 -15.94 2.97 -2.54
CA PHE A 76 -15.90 1.51 -2.55
C PHE A 76 -16.59 0.94 -3.80
N LYS A 77 -17.74 1.51 -4.21
CA LYS A 77 -18.41 1.13 -5.46
C LYS A 77 -17.54 1.32 -6.69
N VAL A 78 -16.77 2.41 -6.72
CA VAL A 78 -15.85 2.72 -7.82
C VAL A 78 -14.69 1.72 -7.88
N ILE A 79 -14.15 1.31 -6.75
CA ILE A 79 -13.10 0.28 -6.72
C ILE A 79 -13.64 -1.08 -7.15
N GLU A 80 -14.85 -1.45 -6.71
CA GLU A 80 -15.46 -2.71 -7.10
C GLU A 80 -15.83 -2.74 -8.59
N ASN A 81 -16.07 -1.57 -9.19
CA ASN A 81 -16.44 -1.42 -10.59
C ASN A 81 -15.67 -0.25 -11.22
N PRO A 82 -14.39 -0.46 -11.59
CA PRO A 82 -13.54 0.61 -12.14
C PRO A 82 -14.14 1.30 -13.37
N GLU A 83 -15.00 0.60 -14.12
CA GLU A 83 -15.75 1.15 -15.26
C GLU A 83 -16.65 2.35 -14.91
N LEU A 84 -17.06 2.47 -13.63
CA LEU A 84 -17.85 3.61 -13.15
C LEU A 84 -17.06 4.93 -13.15
N LEU A 85 -15.72 4.87 -13.10
CA LEU A 85 -14.88 6.06 -13.31
C LEU A 85 -15.09 6.62 -14.72
N GLY A 86 -15.23 5.78 -15.74
CA GLY A 86 -15.45 6.21 -17.13
C GLY A 86 -16.86 6.76 -17.41
N ALA A 87 -17.85 6.43 -16.57
CA ALA A 87 -19.24 6.91 -16.75
C ALA A 87 -19.50 8.27 -16.07
N ARG A 88 -18.68 8.68 -15.10
CA ARG A 88 -18.75 9.99 -14.43
C ARG A 88 -17.60 10.93 -14.78
N ALA A 89 -16.45 10.39 -15.21
CA ALA A 89 -15.39 11.21 -15.77
C ALA A 89 -15.77 11.58 -17.21
N SER A 90 -16.33 12.77 -17.41
CA SER A 90 -15.61 13.65 -18.33
C SER A 90 -14.22 13.76 -17.70
N ALA A 91 -13.29 12.88 -18.11
CA ALA A 91 -11.89 13.01 -17.74
C ALA A 91 -11.57 14.49 -17.94
N PRO A 92 -11.02 15.21 -16.95
CA PRO A 92 -10.66 16.58 -17.20
C PRO A 92 -9.70 16.53 -18.39
N THR A 93 -10.19 16.97 -19.55
CA THR A 93 -9.39 17.10 -20.76
C THR A 93 -8.45 18.23 -20.46
N PHE A 94 -7.35 17.92 -19.77
CA PHE A 94 -6.14 18.69 -19.74
C PHE A 94 -5.35 18.23 -20.96
N PRO A 95 -5.35 19.01 -22.07
CA PRO A 95 -4.58 18.66 -23.25
C PRO A 95 -3.09 18.47 -22.91
N GLU A 96 -2.61 19.18 -21.88
CA GLU A 96 -1.25 19.11 -21.34
C GLU A 96 -0.91 17.73 -20.73
N LEU A 97 -1.86 17.03 -20.08
CA LEU A 97 -1.64 15.69 -19.49
C LEU A 97 -1.58 14.59 -20.56
N ALA A 98 -2.35 14.72 -21.64
CA ALA A 98 -2.30 13.78 -22.76
C ALA A 98 -1.01 13.93 -23.58
N GLU A 99 -0.46 15.15 -23.64
CA GLU A 99 0.81 15.43 -24.30
C GLU A 99 2.00 14.93 -23.44
N MET A 100 1.93 15.08 -22.11
CA MET A 100 2.95 14.56 -21.17
C MET A 100 2.97 13.03 -21.05
N LEU A 101 1.83 12.36 -21.22
CA LEU A 101 1.74 10.89 -21.25
C LEU A 101 2.06 10.29 -22.63
N SER A 102 2.36 11.14 -23.62
CA SER A 102 2.71 10.73 -24.99
C SER A 102 4.22 10.75 -25.28
N GLU A 103 5.05 10.89 -24.24
CA GLU A 103 6.50 10.82 -24.44
C GLU A 103 6.92 9.45 -25.01
N PRO A 104 7.84 9.43 -25.99
CA PRO A 104 8.26 8.21 -26.65
C PRO A 104 8.97 7.26 -25.69
N ASP A 105 8.63 5.98 -25.82
CA ASP A 105 9.10 4.78 -25.11
C ASP A 105 10.62 4.48 -25.26
N ASP A 106 11.47 5.49 -25.44
CA ASP A 106 12.89 5.35 -25.80
C ASP A 106 13.86 5.88 -24.72
N ALA A 107 13.56 5.60 -23.45
CA ALA A 107 14.53 5.75 -22.37
C ALA A 107 14.77 4.39 -21.69
N GLU A 108 15.57 3.54 -22.33
CA GLU A 108 16.40 2.55 -21.64
C GLU A 108 17.43 3.29 -20.77
N GLY A 109 16.97 3.99 -19.74
CA GLY A 109 17.82 4.47 -18.66
C GLY A 109 18.28 3.25 -17.86
N GLU A 110 19.57 3.16 -17.57
CA GLU A 110 20.08 2.29 -16.51
C GLU A 110 19.17 2.49 -15.29
N GLY A 111 18.45 1.44 -14.90
CA GLY A 111 17.43 1.53 -13.86
C GLY A 111 18.07 1.87 -12.53
N ASP A 112 18.13 3.15 -12.20
CA ASP A 112 18.51 3.60 -10.87
C ASP A 112 17.58 2.91 -9.88
N ALA A 113 18.18 2.14 -8.97
CA ALA A 113 17.47 1.42 -7.93
C ALA A 113 16.59 2.40 -7.15
N LEU A 114 15.32 2.05 -6.94
CA LEU A 114 14.40 2.94 -6.23
C LEU A 114 14.93 3.20 -4.81
N PRO A 115 14.73 4.40 -4.24
CA PRO A 115 15.34 4.80 -2.96
C PRO A 115 15.11 3.79 -1.82
N PHE A 116 13.96 3.12 -1.82
CA PHE A 116 13.58 2.16 -0.79
C PHE A 116 14.18 0.75 -0.97
N GLU A 117 14.68 0.38 -2.15
CA GLU A 117 15.14 -0.99 -2.45
C GLU A 117 16.34 -1.42 -1.61
N SER A 118 17.08 -0.45 -1.07
CA SER A 118 18.22 -0.70 -0.18
C SER A 118 17.90 -0.53 1.31
N ASP A 119 16.71 -0.03 1.67
CA ASP A 119 16.35 0.22 3.06
C ASP A 119 16.13 -1.09 3.83
N ALA A 120 16.80 -1.21 4.98
CA ALA A 120 16.80 -2.42 5.78
C ALA A 120 15.41 -2.77 6.35
N LEU A 121 14.61 -1.77 6.74
CA LEU A 121 13.26 -2.00 7.23
C LEU A 121 12.36 -2.48 6.08
N TYR A 122 12.44 -1.84 4.91
CA TYR A 122 11.71 -2.28 3.73
C TYR A 122 12.05 -3.73 3.36
N LEU A 123 13.34 -4.04 3.20
CA LEU A 123 13.79 -5.39 2.83
C LEU A 123 13.34 -6.44 3.85
N GLN A 124 13.40 -6.13 5.14
CA GLN A 124 12.91 -7.02 6.18
C GLN A 124 11.40 -7.24 6.08
N ALA A 125 10.63 -6.17 5.89
CA ALA A 125 9.17 -6.24 5.77
C ALA A 125 8.73 -6.96 4.49
N ALA A 126 9.38 -6.70 3.36
CA ALA A 126 9.07 -7.32 2.07
C ALA A 126 9.29 -8.84 2.11
N ASN A 127 10.46 -9.29 2.56
CA ASN A 127 10.76 -10.72 2.70
C ASN A 127 9.80 -11.42 3.68
N TRP A 128 9.46 -10.76 4.79
CA TRP A 128 8.49 -11.27 5.75
C TRP A 128 7.08 -11.38 5.14
N ALA A 129 6.66 -10.35 4.40
CA ALA A 129 5.36 -10.30 3.76
C ALA A 129 5.22 -11.35 2.65
N GLU A 130 6.26 -11.54 1.85
CA GLU A 130 6.32 -12.56 0.79
C GLU A 130 6.18 -13.96 1.38
N GLY A 131 6.93 -14.30 2.42
CA GLY A 131 6.83 -15.61 3.07
C GLY A 131 5.45 -15.89 3.67
N LEU A 132 4.79 -14.87 4.23
CA LEU A 132 3.40 -14.98 4.71
C LEU A 132 2.39 -15.09 3.56
N HIS A 133 2.63 -14.39 2.46
CA HIS A 133 1.79 -14.42 1.27
C HIS A 133 1.82 -15.81 0.62
N GLU A 134 3.02 -16.35 0.37
CA GLU A 134 3.20 -17.69 -0.19
C GLU A 134 2.54 -18.75 0.69
N LEU A 135 2.78 -18.70 2.01
CA LEU A 135 2.22 -19.64 2.95
C LEU A 135 0.68 -19.56 2.98
N GLY A 136 0.15 -18.35 3.02
CA GLY A 136 -1.28 -18.10 3.02
C GLY A 136 -1.96 -18.56 1.74
N HIS A 137 -1.37 -18.26 0.57
CA HIS A 137 -1.85 -18.72 -0.73
C HIS A 137 -1.86 -20.26 -0.82
N ALA A 138 -0.78 -20.91 -0.35
CA ALA A 138 -0.71 -22.37 -0.31
C ALA A 138 -1.80 -23.00 0.56
N LEU A 139 -2.16 -22.37 1.68
CA LEU A 139 -3.20 -22.89 2.56
C LEU A 139 -4.60 -22.57 2.05
N TYR A 140 -4.85 -21.32 1.67
CA TYR A 140 -6.16 -20.80 1.34
C TYR A 140 -6.64 -21.33 -0.01
N ASP A 141 -5.79 -21.26 -1.03
CA ASP A 141 -6.18 -21.57 -2.41
C ASP A 141 -5.86 -23.00 -2.82
N HIS A 142 -4.70 -23.54 -2.43
CA HIS A 142 -4.32 -24.90 -2.81
C HIS A 142 -4.87 -25.97 -1.86
N ARG A 143 -4.85 -25.73 -0.54
CA ARG A 143 -5.34 -26.70 0.46
C ARG A 143 -6.77 -26.44 0.91
N GLY A 144 -7.40 -25.34 0.47
CA GLY A 144 -8.79 -25.02 0.78
C GLY A 144 -9.05 -24.67 2.25
N VAL A 145 -8.02 -24.27 3.00
CA VAL A 145 -8.15 -23.80 4.39
C VAL A 145 -8.69 -22.36 4.35
N ARG A 146 -10.01 -22.24 4.17
CA ARG A 146 -10.72 -20.96 4.06
C ARG A 146 -10.93 -20.26 5.42
N ASP A 147 -9.89 -20.23 6.27
CA ASP A 147 -9.94 -19.49 7.54
C ASP A 147 -9.75 -17.98 7.26
N PRO A 148 -10.65 -17.09 7.73
CA PRO A 148 -10.53 -15.66 7.51
C PRO A 148 -9.22 -15.05 8.00
N ASP A 149 -8.63 -15.58 9.08
CA ASP A 149 -7.35 -15.09 9.60
C ASP A 149 -6.18 -15.42 8.67
N VAL A 150 -6.26 -16.54 7.91
CA VAL A 150 -5.24 -16.84 6.88
C VAL A 150 -5.31 -15.78 5.79
N PHE A 151 -6.51 -15.49 5.28
CA PHE A 151 -6.70 -14.45 4.26
C PHE A 151 -6.23 -13.08 4.73
N ARG A 152 -6.59 -12.65 5.95
CA ARG A 152 -6.14 -11.37 6.52
C ARG A 152 -4.62 -11.28 6.58
N VAL A 153 -3.95 -12.33 7.05
CA VAL A 153 -2.50 -12.37 7.14
C VAL A 153 -1.89 -12.23 5.74
N THR A 154 -2.40 -12.98 4.75
CA THR A 154 -1.93 -12.94 3.36
C THR A 154 -2.00 -11.53 2.75
N ILE A 155 -3.13 -10.84 2.90
CA ILE A 155 -3.32 -9.54 2.26
C ILE A 155 -2.66 -8.42 3.06
N ASN A 156 -2.90 -8.37 4.37
CA ASN A 156 -2.41 -7.26 5.18
C ASN A 156 -0.88 -7.26 5.30
N SER A 157 -0.19 -8.41 5.21
CA SER A 157 1.28 -8.42 5.26
C SER A 157 1.90 -7.68 4.07
N LEU A 158 1.34 -7.84 2.86
CA LEU A 158 1.77 -7.09 1.67
C LEU A 158 1.49 -5.59 1.81
N LEU A 159 0.39 -5.22 2.49
CA LEU A 159 0.10 -3.82 2.77
C LEU A 159 1.12 -3.18 3.71
N VAL A 160 1.75 -3.94 4.61
CA VAL A 160 2.82 -3.40 5.46
C VAL A 160 4.03 -2.97 4.63
N SER A 161 4.56 -3.85 3.78
CA SER A 161 5.75 -3.54 2.97
C SER A 161 5.49 -2.42 1.95
N SER A 162 4.34 -2.45 1.27
CA SER A 162 3.97 -1.38 0.32
C SER A 162 3.84 -0.01 0.98
N LYS A 163 3.30 0.08 2.21
CA LYS A 163 3.20 1.35 2.94
C LYS A 163 4.54 1.84 3.48
N ILE A 164 5.47 0.93 3.81
CA ILE A 164 6.85 1.29 4.12
C ILE A 164 7.55 1.84 2.86
N ALA A 165 7.41 1.18 1.71
CA ALA A 165 7.98 1.68 0.45
C ALA A 165 7.47 3.09 0.13
N TYR A 166 6.16 3.31 0.24
CA TYR A 166 5.56 4.63 0.04
C TYR A 166 6.08 5.69 1.03
N ALA A 167 6.34 5.30 2.28
CA ALA A 167 6.91 6.23 3.26
C ALA A 167 8.37 6.61 2.96
N LEU A 168 9.09 5.73 2.26
CA LEU A 168 10.50 5.88 1.87
C LEU A 168 10.69 6.48 0.47
N ASP A 169 9.63 6.62 -0.32
CA ASP A 169 9.62 7.19 -1.68
C ASP A 169 9.81 8.73 -1.68
N ILE A 170 10.41 9.24 -0.61
CA ILE A 170 10.58 10.64 -0.34
C ILE A 170 12.05 10.96 -0.52
N ASP A 171 12.35 11.78 -1.52
CA ASP A 171 13.70 12.26 -1.77
C ASP A 171 14.06 13.34 -0.74
N GLU A 172 14.70 12.92 0.36
CA GLU A 172 15.14 13.84 1.41
C GLU A 172 16.12 14.91 0.89
N GLU A 173 16.90 14.64 -0.16
CA GLU A 173 17.87 15.60 -0.71
C GLU A 173 17.20 16.68 -1.56
N GLU A 174 16.20 16.30 -2.36
CA GLU A 174 15.36 17.24 -3.10
C GLU A 174 14.55 18.11 -2.14
N LEU A 175 14.01 17.51 -1.08
CA LEU A 175 13.18 18.18 -0.07
C LEU A 175 13.87 19.29 0.71
N VAL A 176 15.17 19.20 0.94
CA VAL A 176 15.94 20.28 1.59
C VAL A 176 15.99 21.55 0.71
N ARG A 177 15.73 21.43 -0.59
CA ARG A 177 15.73 22.55 -1.55
C ARG A 177 14.33 23.10 -1.82
N GLU A 178 13.30 22.45 -1.31
CA GLU A 178 11.89 22.83 -1.48
C GLU A 178 11.43 23.86 -0.43
N ASP A 179 10.26 24.45 -0.67
CA ASP A 179 9.60 25.34 0.30
C ASP A 179 9.25 24.59 1.60
N ALA A 180 9.25 25.29 2.73
CA ALA A 180 8.93 24.76 4.05
C ALA A 180 7.52 24.13 4.10
N GLU A 181 6.56 24.67 3.33
CA GLU A 181 5.23 24.08 3.21
C GLU A 181 5.26 22.71 2.51
N VAL A 182 6.02 22.59 1.41
CA VAL A 182 6.20 21.33 0.67
C VAL A 182 6.94 20.32 1.55
N PHE A 183 8.00 20.76 2.22
CA PHE A 183 8.75 19.93 3.17
C PHE A 183 7.85 19.34 4.25
N ARG A 184 7.02 20.18 4.88
CA ARG A 184 6.08 19.73 5.90
C ARG A 184 5.08 18.74 5.34
N ALA A 185 4.48 19.03 4.19
CA ALA A 185 3.47 18.18 3.56
C ALA A 185 4.02 16.79 3.20
N GLU A 186 5.23 16.69 2.66
CA GLU A 186 5.84 15.40 2.34
C GLU A 186 6.21 14.60 3.59
N MET A 187 6.77 15.25 4.62
CA MET A 187 7.05 14.61 5.90
C MET A 187 5.78 14.07 6.57
N GLU A 188 4.68 14.83 6.54
CA GLU A 188 3.38 14.38 7.06
C GLU A 188 2.84 13.16 6.30
N VAL A 189 3.00 13.14 4.97
CA VAL A 189 2.60 11.98 4.16
C VAL A 189 3.45 10.75 4.46
N SER A 190 4.76 10.89 4.66
CA SER A 190 5.63 9.81 5.15
C SER A 190 5.11 9.24 6.47
N MET A 191 4.80 10.12 7.43
CA MET A 191 4.33 9.72 8.75
C MET A 191 2.98 8.99 8.69
N ARG A 192 2.06 9.45 7.85
CA ARG A 192 0.79 8.77 7.58
C ARG A 192 1.00 7.39 6.97
N ALA A 193 1.93 7.27 6.03
CA ALA A 193 2.30 6.00 5.40
C ALA A 193 2.86 4.99 6.41
N TYR A 194 3.80 5.41 7.27
CA TYR A 194 4.29 4.55 8.37
C TYR A 194 3.19 4.19 9.37
N THR A 195 2.26 5.11 9.65
CA THR A 195 1.12 4.84 10.53
C THR A 195 0.18 3.79 9.93
N LEU A 196 -0.09 3.87 8.63
CA LEU A 196 -0.83 2.83 7.91
C LEU A 196 -0.11 1.48 7.95
N ALA A 197 1.22 1.47 7.75
CA ALA A 197 2.02 0.25 7.89
C ALA A 197 1.87 -0.35 9.31
N ALA A 198 1.91 0.47 10.36
CA ALA A 198 1.72 0.03 11.74
C ALA A 198 0.32 -0.55 12.00
N ILE A 199 -0.74 0.06 11.43
CA ILE A 199 -2.12 -0.42 11.55
C ILE A 199 -2.27 -1.79 10.89
N PHE A 200 -1.81 -1.95 9.65
CA PHE A 200 -1.87 -3.24 8.96
C PHE A 200 -1.03 -4.30 9.68
N LEU A 201 0.14 -3.94 10.20
CA LEU A 201 0.99 -4.82 10.97
C LEU A 201 0.29 -5.31 12.24
N GLN A 202 -0.39 -4.43 12.97
CA GLN A 202 -1.17 -4.81 14.15
C GLN A 202 -2.33 -5.75 13.80
N ARG A 203 -3.01 -5.54 12.66
CA ARG A 203 -4.04 -6.48 12.17
C ARG A 203 -3.46 -7.86 11.84
N VAL A 204 -2.32 -7.90 11.14
CA VAL A 204 -1.60 -9.17 10.87
C VAL A 204 -1.25 -9.86 12.19
N ARG A 205 -0.69 -9.13 13.15
CA ARG A 205 -0.30 -9.64 14.46
C ARG A 205 -1.47 -10.26 15.22
N GLU A 206 -2.64 -9.63 15.19
CA GLU A 206 -3.86 -10.18 15.81
C GLU A 206 -4.33 -11.46 15.13
N SER A 207 -4.36 -11.50 13.79
CA SER A 207 -4.73 -12.72 13.06
C SER A 207 -3.72 -13.85 13.27
N LEU A 208 -2.41 -13.56 13.29
CA LEU A 208 -1.37 -14.54 13.63
C LEU A 208 -1.59 -15.13 15.03
N LYS A 209 -1.87 -14.29 16.04
CA LYS A 209 -2.20 -14.76 17.40
C LYS A 209 -3.41 -15.70 17.40
N ARG A 210 -4.45 -15.39 16.62
CA ARG A 210 -5.63 -16.26 16.47
C ARG A 210 -5.28 -17.58 15.79
N LEU A 211 -4.51 -17.56 14.70
CA LEU A 211 -4.05 -18.77 14.00
C LEU A 211 -3.22 -19.69 14.90
N VAL A 212 -2.28 -19.13 15.67
CA VAL A 212 -1.48 -19.88 16.64
C VAL A 212 -2.37 -20.50 17.72
N ARG A 213 -3.32 -19.74 18.28
CA ARG A 213 -4.27 -20.23 19.29
C ARG A 213 -5.16 -21.35 18.75
N LYS A 214 -5.67 -21.19 17.52
CA LYS A 214 -6.47 -22.18 16.78
C LYS A 214 -5.65 -23.41 16.38
N ARG A 215 -4.32 -23.34 16.47
CA ARG A 215 -3.38 -24.37 15.99
C ARG A 215 -3.55 -24.69 14.50
N VAL A 216 -3.87 -23.67 13.69
CA VAL A 216 -3.92 -23.83 12.22
C VAL A 216 -2.52 -24.17 11.72
N ALA A 217 -2.39 -25.27 10.99
CA ALA A 217 -1.10 -25.65 10.44
C ALA A 217 -0.69 -24.66 9.32
N PRO A 218 0.59 -24.24 9.25
CA PRO A 218 1.70 -24.70 10.07
C PRO A 218 1.97 -23.73 11.25
N ALA A 219 1.70 -24.20 12.47
CA ALA A 219 1.61 -23.35 13.66
C ALA A 219 2.94 -22.73 14.10
N ARG A 220 4.07 -23.37 13.79
CA ARG A 220 5.41 -22.88 14.17
C ARG A 220 5.81 -21.66 13.34
N GLU A 221 5.43 -21.66 12.07
CA GLU A 221 5.69 -20.63 11.10
C GLU A 221 4.87 -19.39 11.45
N TRP A 222 3.60 -19.55 11.81
CA TRP A 222 2.78 -18.45 12.34
C TRP A 222 3.39 -17.84 13.61
N ALA A 223 3.85 -18.68 14.53
CA ALA A 223 4.50 -18.20 15.76
C ALA A 223 5.83 -17.49 15.49
N ARG A 224 6.61 -17.97 14.51
CA ARG A 224 7.86 -17.32 14.08
C ARG A 224 7.58 -15.95 13.47
N SER A 225 6.63 -15.87 12.54
CA SER A 225 6.24 -14.61 11.89
C SER A 225 5.67 -13.60 12.89
N LEU A 226 5.02 -14.07 13.97
CA LEU A 226 4.59 -13.21 15.06
C LEU A 226 5.77 -12.53 15.76
N GLY A 227 6.89 -13.22 15.96
CA GLY A 227 8.11 -12.60 16.50
C GLY A 227 8.66 -11.48 15.62
N THR A 228 8.60 -11.64 14.29
CA THR A 228 9.00 -10.59 13.34
C THR A 228 8.10 -9.35 13.43
N THR A 229 6.81 -9.51 13.75
CA THR A 229 5.91 -8.36 13.86
C THR A 229 6.31 -7.37 14.94
N ASP A 230 6.81 -7.85 16.09
CA ASP A 230 7.21 -6.97 17.18
C ASP A 230 8.49 -6.18 16.81
N ALA A 231 9.42 -6.79 16.07
CA ALA A 231 10.62 -6.10 15.56
C ALA A 231 10.28 -5.02 14.52
N LEU A 232 9.42 -5.34 13.56
CA LEU A 232 8.94 -4.37 12.57
C LEU A 232 8.19 -3.20 13.23
N ALA A 233 7.35 -3.48 14.24
CA ALA A 233 6.60 -2.45 14.95
C ALA A 233 7.51 -1.45 15.67
N ALA A 234 8.58 -1.95 16.32
CA ALA A 234 9.56 -1.12 16.99
C ALA A 234 10.27 -0.18 16.00
N GLU A 235 10.70 -0.70 14.86
CA GLU A 235 11.41 0.07 13.85
C GLU A 235 10.49 1.10 13.17
N ILE A 236 9.26 0.73 12.78
CA ILE A 236 8.26 1.67 12.25
C ILE A 236 8.00 2.82 13.25
N THR A 237 7.85 2.49 14.53
CA THR A 237 7.64 3.51 15.58
C THR A 237 8.85 4.44 15.69
N SER A 238 10.06 3.89 15.61
CA SER A 238 11.30 4.67 15.61
C SER A 238 11.34 5.66 14.44
N ARG A 239 10.96 5.23 13.23
CA ARG A 239 10.88 6.09 12.04
C ARG A 239 9.87 7.22 12.19
N ILE A 240 8.66 6.93 12.70
CA ILE A 240 7.63 7.95 12.98
C ILE A 240 8.16 9.00 13.97
N LEU A 241 8.82 8.57 15.06
CA LEU A 241 9.40 9.49 16.05
C LEU A 241 10.56 10.31 15.47
N GLY A 242 11.34 9.73 14.54
CA GLY A 242 12.38 10.44 13.79
C GLY A 242 11.80 11.58 12.96
N LEU A 243 10.79 11.27 12.13
CA LEU A 243 10.12 12.26 11.26
C LEU A 243 9.42 13.34 12.07
N SER A 244 8.72 12.96 13.14
CA SER A 244 8.07 13.92 14.05
C SER A 244 9.07 14.91 14.63
N ARG A 245 10.27 14.45 15.06
CA ARG A 245 11.33 15.36 15.53
C ARG A 245 11.81 16.31 14.42
N LYS A 246 12.02 15.81 13.19
CA LYS A 246 12.43 16.66 12.05
C LYS A 246 11.39 17.76 11.77
N LEU A 247 10.10 17.44 11.83
CA LEU A 247 9.02 18.41 11.65
C LEU A 247 8.98 19.50 12.74
N HIS A 248 9.25 19.15 14.00
CA HIS A 248 9.24 20.14 15.09
C HIS A 248 10.47 21.05 15.06
N HIS A 249 11.64 20.55 14.66
CA HIS A 249 12.88 21.35 14.60
C HIS A 249 12.95 22.27 13.36
N SER A 250 12.11 22.04 12.35
CA SER A 250 12.03 22.91 11.15
C SER A 250 11.04 24.07 11.31
N ALA A 251 10.33 24.14 12.45
CA ALA A 251 9.39 25.21 12.76
C ALA A 251 9.99 26.35 13.61
N ASP A 252 11.22 26.17 14.09
CA ASP A 252 12.00 27.15 14.88
C ASP A 252 13.06 27.85 14.00
#